data_AF-A0A413YNB4-F1
#
_entry.id   AF-A0A413YNB4-F1
#
_cell.length_a   1.000
_cell.length_b   1.000
_cell.length_c   1.000
_cell.angle_alpha   90.00
_cell.angle_beta   90.00
_cell.angle_gamma   90.00
#
_symmetry.space_group_name_H-M   'P 1'
#
loop_
_entity.id
_entity.type
_entity.pdbx_description
1 polymer ?
#
loop_
_entity_poly.entity_id
_entity_poly.type
_entity_poly.pdbx_seq_one_letter_code
_entity_poly.pdbx_strand_id
1 'polypeptide(L)'
;MALLPEDIRQAEEAARMAPKESAADTRRYFLQTAFLQKAVEASKIKVSKKEAEKWAQKMMRAMDQQLANNGEDFKKYYEGTGTTEKELMDEFIKEAELIKKDIAISKGEEYIGTLIDASYN
;
A
#
# COMPACT_ATOMS: atom_id res chain seq x y z
N MET A 1 3.27 16.62 -13.44
CA MET A 1 2.96 16.18 -12.07
C MET A 1 4.08 16.67 -11.18
N ALA A 2 3.82 17.59 -10.26
CA ALA A 2 4.85 18.31 -9.53
C ALA A 2 4.70 18.09 -8.02
N LEU A 3 5.83 18.05 -7.31
CA LEU A 3 5.87 18.10 -5.86
C LEU A 3 5.33 19.45 -5.37
N LEU A 4 4.56 19.43 -4.29
CA LEU A 4 4.07 20.63 -3.64
C LEU A 4 5.18 21.24 -2.77
N PRO A 5 5.12 22.55 -2.48
CA PRO A 5 6.06 23.19 -1.57
C PRO A 5 6.18 22.50 -0.21
N GLU A 6 5.09 21.91 0.28
CA GLU A 6 5.06 21.19 1.55
C GLU A 6 5.87 19.88 1.51
N ASP A 7 5.85 19.14 0.39
CA ASP A 7 6.64 17.90 0.26
C ASP A 7 8.14 18.22 0.25
N ILE A 8 8.51 19.34 -0.38
CA ILE A 8 9.89 19.83 -0.41
C ILE A 8 10.32 20.27 0.99
N ARG A 9 9.46 21.01 1.70
CA ARG A 9 9.71 21.47 3.07
C ARG A 9 9.94 20.29 4.02
N GLN A 10 9.12 19.25 3.93
CA GLN A 10 9.25 18.04 4.74
C GLN A 10 10.54 17.28 4.44
N ALA A 11 10.90 17.14 3.16
CA ALA A 11 12.16 16.50 2.78
C ALA A 11 13.39 17.27 3.28
N GLU A 12 13.35 18.60 3.27
CA GLU A 12 14.44 19.46 3.78
C GLU A 12 14.51 19.44 5.31
N GLU A 13 13.38 19.40 6.00
CA GLU A 13 13.31 19.26 7.45
C GLU A 13 13.87 17.91 7.91
N ALA A 14 13.48 16.81 7.24
CA ALA A 14 14.02 15.47 7.50
C ALA A 14 15.53 15.41 7.24
N ALA A 15 16.00 15.97 6.13
CA ALA A 15 17.43 16.03 5.81
C ALA A 15 18.23 16.85 6.84
N ARG A 16 17.66 17.91 7.39
CA ARG A 16 18.29 18.73 8.44
C ARG A 16 18.42 17.98 9.76
N MET A 17 17.47 17.09 10.06
CA MET A 17 17.48 16.27 11.28
C MET A 17 18.38 15.03 11.17
N ALA A 18 18.73 14.62 9.95
CA ALA A 18 19.62 13.49 9.72
C ALA A 18 21.09 13.84 10.00
N PRO A 19 21.93 12.85 10.33
CA PRO A 19 23.39 13.01 10.32
C PRO A 19 23.88 13.63 9.01
N LYS A 20 24.92 14.49 9.07
CA LYS A 20 25.44 15.22 7.90
C LYS A 20 25.76 14.31 6.71
N GLU A 21 26.29 13.13 6.99
CA GLU A 21 26.70 12.14 5.99
C GLU A 21 25.51 11.52 5.26
N SER A 22 24.34 11.44 5.92
CA SER A 22 23.11 10.86 5.36
C SER A 22 22.07 11.90 4.97
N ALA A 23 22.36 13.20 5.11
CA ALA A 23 21.42 14.28 4.85
C ALA A 23 20.96 14.33 3.38
N ALA A 24 21.88 14.09 2.44
CA ALA A 24 21.57 14.05 1.01
C ALA A 24 20.66 12.85 0.65
N ASP A 25 20.98 11.67 1.20
CA ASP A 25 20.19 10.46 0.97
C ASP A 25 18.81 10.56 1.61
N THR A 26 18.73 11.13 2.82
CA THR A 26 17.45 11.38 3.50
C THR A 26 16.58 12.34 2.67
N ARG A 27 17.15 13.43 2.17
CA ARG A 27 16.43 14.37 1.29
C ARG A 27 15.91 13.66 0.04
N ARG A 28 16.77 12.88 -0.62
CA ARG A 28 16.45 12.12 -1.84
C ARG A 28 15.31 11.13 -1.59
N TYR A 29 15.38 10.36 -0.52
CA TYR A 29 14.35 9.39 -0.12
C TYR A 29 12.98 10.08 0.06
N PHE A 30 12.91 11.14 0.86
CA PHE A 30 11.63 11.82 1.12
C PHE A 30 11.03 12.47 -0.14
N LEU A 31 11.84 13.06 -1.01
CA LEU A 31 11.38 13.62 -2.29
C LEU A 31 10.89 12.52 -3.26
N GLN A 32 11.56 11.38 -3.30
CA GLN A 32 11.16 10.23 -4.12
C GLN A 32 9.84 9.63 -3.63
N THR A 33 9.72 9.37 -2.34
CA THR A 33 8.49 8.85 -1.73
C THR A 33 7.33 9.80 -1.96
N ALA A 34 7.49 11.11 -1.75
CA ALA A 34 6.43 12.07 -2.01
C ALA A 34 6.03 12.14 -3.50
N PHE A 35 7.00 12.02 -4.42
CA PHE A 35 6.72 12.01 -5.85
C PHE A 35 5.94 10.76 -6.24
N LEU A 36 6.31 9.60 -5.70
CA LEU A 36 5.64 8.32 -5.95
C LEU A 36 4.25 8.25 -5.32
N GLN A 37 4.09 8.73 -4.09
CA GLN A 37 2.81 8.85 -3.42
C GLN A 37 1.82 9.62 -4.30
N LYS A 38 2.25 10.80 -4.77
CA LYS A 38 1.44 11.57 -5.71
C LYS A 38 1.24 10.78 -6.98
N ALA A 39 2.30 10.25 -7.60
CA ALA A 39 2.22 9.51 -8.86
C ALA A 39 1.14 8.43 -8.79
N VAL A 40 1.00 7.77 -7.65
CA VAL A 40 -0.07 6.80 -7.39
C VAL A 40 -1.43 7.44 -7.14
N GLU A 41 -1.53 8.53 -6.36
CA GLU A 41 -2.77 9.30 -6.19
C GLU A 41 -3.33 9.83 -7.53
N ALA A 42 -2.48 10.34 -8.41
CA ALA A 42 -2.89 10.76 -9.75
C ALA A 42 -2.90 9.60 -10.76
N SER A 43 -2.29 8.46 -10.43
CA SER A 43 -2.43 7.27 -11.24
C SER A 43 -3.89 6.84 -11.19
N LYS A 44 -4.46 6.65 -12.37
CA LYS A 44 -5.75 5.97 -12.49
C LYS A 44 -5.56 4.45 -12.32
N ILE A 45 -4.66 3.99 -11.43
CA ILE A 45 -4.51 2.56 -11.12
C ILE A 45 -5.84 2.12 -10.50
N LYS A 46 -6.73 1.71 -11.40
CA LYS A 46 -7.94 0.99 -11.09
C LYS A 46 -7.54 -0.46 -11.03
N VAL A 47 -7.50 -0.99 -9.82
CA VAL A 47 -7.62 -2.43 -9.65
C VAL A 47 -8.95 -2.80 -10.30
N SER A 48 -8.91 -3.69 -11.29
CA SER A 48 -10.16 -4.09 -11.92
C SER A 48 -11.02 -4.81 -10.87
N LYS A 49 -12.35 -4.61 -10.92
CA LYS A 49 -13.27 -5.26 -9.99
C LYS A 49 -13.01 -6.78 -9.90
N LYS A 50 -12.73 -7.41 -11.05
CA LYS A 50 -12.41 -8.84 -11.16
C LYS A 50 -11.11 -9.24 -10.44
N GLU A 51 -10.11 -8.37 -10.42
CA GLU A 51 -8.89 -8.63 -9.68
C GLU A 51 -9.08 -8.42 -8.17
N ALA A 52 -9.82 -7.39 -7.78
CA ALA A 52 -10.17 -7.17 -6.37
C ALA A 52 -11.01 -8.33 -5.83
N GLU A 53 -12.04 -8.77 -6.56
CA GLU A 53 -12.85 -9.95 -6.24
C GLU A 53 -11.99 -11.22 -6.10
N LYS A 54 -11.04 -11.46 -7.02
CA LYS A 54 -10.12 -12.61 -6.91
C LYS A 54 -9.25 -12.58 -5.64
N TRP A 55 -8.87 -11.39 -5.19
CA TRP A 55 -8.07 -11.22 -3.98
C TRP A 55 -8.93 -11.34 -2.72
N ALA A 56 -10.10 -10.72 -2.72
CA ALA A 56 -11.09 -10.88 -1.66
C ALA A 56 -11.47 -12.36 -1.45
N GLN A 57 -11.63 -13.13 -2.54
CA GLN A 57 -11.84 -14.58 -2.46
C GLN A 57 -10.66 -15.34 -1.83
N LYS A 58 -9.41 -14.89 -2.03
CA LYS A 58 -8.25 -15.48 -1.34
C LYS A 58 -8.28 -15.16 0.15
N MET A 59 -8.65 -13.94 0.51
CA MET A 59 -8.80 -13.51 1.91
C MET A 59 -9.91 -14.30 2.60
N MET A 60 -11.07 -14.47 1.97
CA MET A 60 -12.15 -15.35 2.45
C MET A 60 -11.65 -16.77 2.74
N ARG A 61 -10.88 -17.38 1.83
CA ARG A 61 -10.33 -18.74 2.05
C ARG A 61 -9.32 -18.80 3.18
N ALA A 62 -8.47 -17.79 3.32
CA ALA A 62 -7.51 -17.72 4.42
C ALA A 62 -8.23 -17.58 5.76
N MET A 63 -9.28 -16.77 5.81
CA MET A 63 -10.13 -16.61 6.98
C MET A 63 -10.90 -17.88 7.32
N ASP A 64 -11.46 -18.57 6.33
CA ASP A 64 -12.13 -19.88 6.52
C ASP A 64 -11.19 -20.87 7.21
N GLN A 65 -9.95 -20.96 6.72
CA GLN A 65 -8.93 -21.81 7.30
C GLN A 65 -8.55 -21.39 8.73
N GLN A 66 -8.49 -20.09 9.01
CA GLN A 66 -8.21 -19.58 10.35
C GLN A 66 -9.35 -19.86 11.33
N LEU A 67 -10.61 -19.70 10.91
CA LEU A 67 -11.79 -20.03 11.70
C LEU A 67 -11.83 -21.52 12.01
N ALA A 68 -11.62 -22.37 11.00
CA ALA A 68 -11.58 -23.82 11.17
C ALA A 68 -10.50 -24.26 12.16
N ASN A 69 -9.30 -23.65 12.10
CA ASN A 69 -8.22 -23.92 13.05
C ASN A 69 -8.58 -23.55 14.49
N ASN A 70 -9.52 -22.62 14.69
CA ASN A 70 -10.02 -22.18 15.99
C ASN A 70 -11.31 -22.90 16.43
N GLY A 71 -11.76 -23.92 15.68
CA GLY A 71 -13.04 -24.61 15.96
C GLY A 71 -14.28 -23.76 15.67
N GLU A 72 -14.10 -22.68 14.92
CA GLU A 72 -15.15 -21.79 14.43
C GLU A 72 -15.47 -22.04 12.96
N ASP A 73 -16.54 -21.42 12.49
CA ASP A 73 -16.92 -21.38 11.09
C ASP A 73 -17.52 -20.00 10.78
N PHE A 74 -17.76 -19.72 9.50
CA PHE A 74 -18.36 -18.46 9.10
C PHE A 74 -19.74 -18.22 9.69
N LYS A 75 -20.52 -19.26 9.98
CA LYS A 75 -21.85 -19.10 10.57
C LYS A 75 -21.74 -18.52 11.98
N LYS A 76 -20.88 -19.08 12.81
CA LYS A 76 -20.58 -18.56 14.15
C LYS A 76 -19.97 -17.16 14.09
N TYR A 77 -19.08 -16.93 13.12
CA TYR A 77 -18.49 -15.61 12.91
C TYR A 77 -19.56 -14.55 12.58
N TYR A 78 -20.49 -14.84 11.66
CA TYR A 78 -21.59 -13.94 11.31
C TYR A 78 -22.54 -13.71 12.49
N GLU A 79 -22.89 -14.75 13.23
CA GLU A 79 -23.73 -14.64 14.44
C GLU A 79 -23.05 -13.79 15.53
N GLY A 80 -21.73 -13.93 15.70
CA GLY A 80 -20.96 -13.21 16.73
C GLY A 80 -20.64 -11.75 16.38
N THR A 81 -20.53 -11.41 15.09
CA THR A 81 -20.18 -10.07 14.62
C THR A 81 -21.38 -9.27 14.11
N GLY A 82 -22.48 -9.94 13.78
CA GLY A 82 -23.64 -9.33 13.14
C GLY A 82 -23.41 -8.94 11.67
N THR A 83 -22.31 -9.39 11.04
CA THR A 83 -22.02 -9.17 9.62
C THR A 83 -22.60 -10.26 8.74
N THR A 84 -22.58 -10.04 7.42
CA THR A 84 -22.98 -11.02 6.41
C THR A 84 -21.83 -11.37 5.48
N GLU A 85 -21.92 -12.50 4.77
CA GLU A 85 -20.94 -12.88 3.74
C GLU A 85 -20.73 -11.77 2.70
N LYS A 86 -21.82 -11.08 2.32
CA LYS A 86 -21.77 -10.00 1.35
C LYS A 86 -21.00 -8.79 1.90
N GLU A 87 -21.29 -8.37 3.13
CA GLU A 87 -20.61 -7.24 3.76
C GLU A 87 -19.12 -7.54 3.97
N LEU A 88 -18.80 -8.74 4.42
CA LEU A 88 -17.41 -9.20 4.57
C LEU A 88 -16.68 -9.25 3.23
N MET A 89 -17.33 -9.74 2.16
CA MET A 89 -16.76 -9.73 0.82
C MET A 89 -16.53 -8.30 0.30
N ASP A 90 -17.49 -7.39 0.52
CA ASP A 90 -17.38 -5.99 0.13
C ASP A 90 -16.24 -5.28 0.90
N GLU A 91 -16.02 -5.65 2.16
CA GLU A 91 -14.88 -5.19 2.97
C GLU A 91 -13.55 -5.71 2.40
N PHE A 92 -13.44 -7.01 2.15
CA PHE A 92 -12.23 -7.60 1.55
C PHE A 92 -11.94 -7.08 0.13
N ILE A 93 -12.95 -6.71 -0.65
CA ILE A 93 -12.74 -6.04 -1.95
C ILE A 93 -12.07 -4.68 -1.73
N LYS A 94 -12.54 -3.87 -0.78
CA LYS A 94 -11.92 -2.57 -0.46
C LYS A 94 -10.48 -2.75 0.02
N GLU A 95 -10.23 -3.72 0.91
CA GLU A 95 -8.88 -4.02 1.39
C GLU A 95 -7.96 -4.49 0.26
N ALA A 96 -8.45 -5.36 -0.63
CA ALA A 96 -7.69 -5.82 -1.79
C ALA A 96 -7.31 -4.69 -2.75
N GLU A 97 -8.18 -3.70 -2.94
CA GLU A 97 -7.90 -2.50 -3.74
C GLU A 97 -6.79 -1.64 -3.11
N LEU A 98 -6.79 -1.50 -1.79
CA LEU A 98 -5.76 -0.76 -1.05
C LEU A 98 -4.40 -1.47 -1.12
N ILE A 99 -4.36 -2.77 -0.78
CA ILE A 99 -3.13 -3.57 -0.79
C ILE A 99 -2.45 -3.56 -2.17
N LYS A 100 -3.22 -3.65 -3.25
CA LYS A 100 -2.68 -3.60 -4.62
C LYS A 100 -2.07 -2.23 -4.95
N LYS A 101 -2.65 -1.14 -4.45
CA LYS A 101 -2.08 0.21 -4.63
C LYS A 101 -0.77 0.32 -3.85
N ASP A 102 -0.73 -0.17 -2.62
CA ASP A 102 0.48 -0.15 -1.79
C ASP A 102 1.61 -0.98 -2.42
N ILE A 103 1.31 -2.18 -2.93
CA ILE A 103 2.30 -3.01 -3.67
C ILE A 103 2.82 -2.28 -4.91
N ALA A 104 1.95 -1.55 -5.62
CA ALA A 104 2.37 -0.77 -6.77
C ALA A 104 3.27 0.42 -6.38
N ILE A 105 3.00 1.07 -5.24
CA ILE A 105 3.87 2.11 -4.65
C ILE A 105 5.24 1.51 -4.33
N SER A 106 5.30 0.44 -3.54
CA SER A 106 6.56 -0.16 -3.10
C SER A 106 7.41 -0.66 -4.28
N LYS A 107 6.79 -1.24 -5.31
CA LYS A 107 7.50 -1.63 -6.53
C LYS A 107 7.99 -0.44 -7.35
N GLY A 108 7.24 0.66 -7.36
CA GLY A 108 7.67 1.92 -7.95
C GLY A 108 8.89 2.51 -7.22
N GLU A 109 8.89 2.47 -5.89
CA GLU A 109 10.02 2.89 -5.05
C GLU A 109 11.28 2.08 -5.34
N GLU A 110 11.15 0.74 -5.36
CA GLU A 110 12.24 -0.18 -5.68
C GLU A 110 12.82 0.11 -7.07
N TYR A 111 11.96 0.25 -8.09
CA TYR A 111 12.41 0.53 -9.46
C TYR A 111 13.13 1.88 -9.57
N ILE A 112 12.60 2.96 -8.98
CA ILE A 112 13.27 4.26 -8.99
C ILE A 112 14.60 4.22 -8.22
N GLY A 113 14.65 3.49 -7.10
CA GLY A 113 15.88 3.21 -6.36
C GLY A 113 16.95 2.61 -7.27
N THR A 114 16.62 1.50 -7.96
CA THR A 114 17.56 0.84 -8.89
C THR A 114 18.04 1.76 -10.02
N LEU A 115 17.16 2.57 -10.61
CA LEU A 115 17.54 3.47 -11.70
C LEU A 115 18.53 4.54 -11.25
N ILE A 116 18.36 5.05 -10.04
CA ILE A 116 19.22 6.11 -9.55
C ILE A 116 20.54 5.54 -9.05
N ASP A 117 20.53 4.38 -8.41
CA ASP A 117 21.78 3.69 -8.04
C ASP A 117 22.59 3.30 -9.28
N ALA A 118 21.93 2.97 -10.39
CA ALA A 118 22.56 2.77 -11.69
C ALA A 118 23.07 4.07 -12.35
N SER A 119 22.57 5.23 -11.96
CA SER A 119 22.97 6.54 -12.51
C SER A 119 24.14 7.19 -11.77
N TYR A 120 24.46 6.70 -10.57
CA TYR A 120 25.56 7.19 -9.71
C TYR A 120 26.69 6.16 -9.53
N ASN A 121 26.70 5.10 -10.34
CA ASN A 121 27.84 4.20 -10.59
C ASN A 121 28.35 4.41 -12.01
#